data_AF-A0A372EEQ3-F1
#
_entry.id   AF-A0A372EEQ3-F1
#
_cell.length_a   1.000
_cell.length_b   1.000
_cell.length_c   1.000
_cell.angle_alpha   90.00
_cell.angle_beta   90.00
_cell.angle_gamma   90.00
#
_symmetry.space_group_name_H-M   'P 1'
#
loop_
_entity.id
_entity.type
_entity.pdbx_description
1 polymer ?
#
loop_
_entity_poly.entity_id
_entity_poly.type
_entity_poly.pdbx_seq_one_letter_code
_entity_poly.pdbx_strand_id
1 'polypeptide(L)'
;MRRRRLLTATGSAALLPGLALLPARAGAQGAPAGLSDTTLVLGQSAPFSGAAEQLGLQFHLGAQLFFEQLNAKGGVHGRRIELKRLDDGYEPDRCVANTRQFIGEGVFALFGYIGTPTSVVALPLATEAKVPFFAPFSGAEALRTPFNRYAIHVRASYFDETAAIVRQLTQVGIKRISVFYQNDAYGKTGLEGVTRALKALNMEPASTGTVERNTVDVAESLKSILAGRPEAIVQISAYKSCAAFIRAARKAGFAGNLYNVSFVGTQALLDELGKDARGVAVSQVMPFPYSPATSLSGEYLAAVRAKQGRAPNYSGIEGYVAAKVFTEALNRAGRGLSREGFINAIEGIRGLDLGGFPVDFGPNKHTGSRFVELTLLTEDGRVRR
;
A
#
# COMPACT_ATOMS: atom_id res chain seq x y z
N MET A 1 -58.42 -23.21 88.71
CA MET A 1 -57.44 -24.33 88.57
C MET A 1 -57.94 -25.30 87.51
N ARG A 2 -57.02 -25.90 86.72
CA ARG A 2 -57.21 -26.84 85.57
C ARG A 2 -57.62 -26.16 84.26
N ARG A 3 -56.67 -25.98 83.32
CA ARG A 3 -56.16 -26.90 82.26
C ARG A 3 -56.81 -26.58 80.92
N ARG A 4 -56.01 -26.14 79.94
CA ARG A 4 -56.16 -26.53 78.52
C ARG A 4 -54.83 -26.40 77.78
N ARG A 5 -54.49 -27.51 77.12
CA ARG A 5 -53.34 -27.75 76.24
C ARG A 5 -53.51 -27.00 74.92
N LEU A 6 -52.41 -26.75 74.20
CA LEU A 6 -52.38 -26.88 72.74
C LEU A 6 -50.95 -27.07 72.22
N LEU A 7 -50.87 -27.82 71.13
CA LEU A 7 -49.73 -28.53 70.57
C LEU A 7 -48.80 -27.61 69.77
N THR A 8 -47.50 -27.90 69.79
CA THR A 8 -46.55 -27.42 68.77
C THR A 8 -46.12 -28.58 67.88
N ALA A 9 -46.40 -28.41 66.59
CA ALA A 9 -46.08 -29.34 65.52
C ALA A 9 -44.61 -29.18 65.09
N THR A 10 -43.97 -30.31 64.85
CA THR A 10 -42.64 -30.45 64.26
C THR A 10 -42.68 -30.22 62.76
N GLY A 11 -41.94 -29.21 62.27
CA GLY A 11 -41.71 -28.96 60.84
C GLY A 11 -40.28 -29.37 60.46
N SER A 12 -40.16 -30.37 59.60
CA SER A 12 -38.90 -30.86 59.02
C SER A 12 -38.32 -29.86 58.00
N ALA A 13 -37.05 -29.49 58.17
CA ALA A 13 -36.30 -28.70 57.19
C ALA A 13 -35.61 -29.63 56.18
N ALA A 14 -35.96 -29.49 54.90
CA ALA A 14 -35.33 -30.18 53.78
C ALA A 14 -34.02 -29.47 53.38
N LEU A 15 -32.92 -30.23 53.32
CA LEU A 15 -31.63 -29.78 52.77
C LEU A 15 -31.69 -29.71 51.24
N LEU A 16 -31.42 -28.54 50.67
CA LEU A 16 -31.09 -28.35 49.25
C LEU A 16 -29.56 -28.48 49.06
N PRO A 17 -29.06 -29.26 48.08
CA PRO A 17 -27.63 -29.31 47.78
C PRO A 17 -27.20 -28.05 47.02
N GLY A 18 -26.14 -27.40 47.50
CA GLY A 18 -25.55 -26.20 46.92
C GLY A 18 -24.94 -26.45 45.54
N LEU A 19 -25.42 -25.71 44.55
CA LEU A 19 -24.86 -25.64 43.21
C LEU A 19 -23.53 -24.84 43.28
N ALA A 20 -22.39 -25.53 43.18
CA ALA A 20 -21.10 -24.88 43.08
C ALA A 20 -20.96 -24.21 41.69
N LEU A 21 -20.95 -22.88 41.64
CA LEU A 21 -20.57 -22.13 40.44
C LEU A 21 -19.07 -22.32 40.19
N LEU A 22 -18.74 -23.11 39.16
CA LEU A 22 -17.41 -23.12 38.56
C LEU A 22 -17.22 -21.81 37.76
N PRO A 23 -16.10 -21.07 37.93
CA PRO A 23 -15.82 -19.92 37.09
C PRO A 23 -15.57 -20.39 35.66
N ALA A 24 -16.35 -19.86 34.72
CA ALA A 24 -16.15 -20.05 33.31
C ALA A 24 -14.75 -19.52 32.92
N ARG A 25 -13.83 -20.44 32.60
CA ARG A 25 -12.59 -20.09 31.92
C ARG A 25 -12.98 -19.50 30.56
N ALA A 26 -12.82 -18.18 30.42
CA ALA A 26 -12.80 -17.53 29.13
C ALA A 26 -11.74 -18.24 28.28
N GLY A 27 -12.17 -18.96 27.25
CA GLY A 27 -11.28 -19.67 26.35
C GLY A 27 -10.31 -18.69 25.72
N ALA A 28 -9.02 -18.86 26.02
CA ALA A 28 -7.96 -18.20 25.28
C ALA A 28 -8.11 -18.62 23.81
N GLN A 29 -8.59 -17.70 22.97
CA GLN A 29 -8.41 -17.83 21.53
C GLN A 29 -6.91 -17.96 21.32
N GLY A 30 -6.45 -19.14 20.90
CA GLY A 30 -5.03 -19.40 20.65
C GLY A 30 -4.48 -18.31 19.75
N ALA A 31 -3.27 -17.83 20.04
CA ALA A 31 -2.59 -16.84 19.20
C ALA A 31 -2.63 -17.33 17.74
N PRO A 32 -2.84 -16.44 16.75
CA PRO A 32 -2.78 -16.80 15.34
C PRO A 32 -1.50 -17.60 15.06
N ALA A 33 -1.54 -18.62 14.20
CA ALA A 33 -0.36 -19.45 13.92
C ALA A 33 0.87 -18.64 13.46
N GLY A 34 0.65 -17.46 12.84
CA GLY A 34 1.69 -16.50 12.48
C GLY A 34 2.15 -15.56 13.59
N LEU A 35 1.76 -15.78 14.85
CA LEU A 35 2.21 -15.02 16.01
C LEU A 35 2.58 -15.98 17.15
N SER A 36 3.87 -16.10 17.42
CA SER A 36 4.42 -16.87 18.54
C SER A 36 5.18 -15.96 19.51
N ASP A 37 5.79 -16.53 20.55
CA ASP A 37 6.65 -15.76 21.47
C ASP A 37 7.95 -15.27 20.82
N THR A 38 8.34 -15.84 19.68
CA THR A 38 9.64 -15.60 19.02
C THR A 38 9.52 -15.12 17.59
N THR A 39 8.35 -15.23 16.97
CA THR A 39 8.14 -14.90 15.54
C THR A 39 6.81 -14.20 15.31
N LEU A 40 6.82 -13.24 14.37
CA LEU A 40 5.64 -12.64 13.78
C LEU A 40 5.75 -12.77 12.25
N VAL A 41 4.79 -13.46 11.63
CA VAL A 41 4.77 -13.78 10.20
C VAL A 41 3.85 -12.82 9.46
N LEU A 42 4.34 -12.25 8.36
CA LEU A 42 3.61 -11.41 7.42
C LEU A 42 3.50 -12.14 6.08
N GLY A 43 2.39 -11.94 5.37
CA GLY A 43 2.20 -12.45 4.01
C GLY A 43 2.20 -11.33 2.98
N GLN A 44 2.93 -11.49 1.88
CA GLN A 44 2.96 -10.56 0.75
C GLN A 44 2.63 -11.29 -0.55
N SER A 45 1.53 -10.88 -1.21
CA SER A 45 1.26 -11.21 -2.61
C SER A 45 1.66 -10.02 -3.48
N ALA A 46 2.54 -10.24 -4.44
CA ALA A 46 3.04 -9.20 -5.33
C ALA A 46 3.54 -9.82 -6.65
N PRO A 47 3.74 -9.02 -7.72
CA PRO A 47 4.37 -9.50 -8.94
C PRO A 47 5.86 -9.70 -8.68
N PHE A 48 6.29 -10.94 -8.50
CA PHE A 48 7.69 -11.33 -8.50
C PHE A 48 8.14 -11.92 -9.84
N SER A 49 7.21 -12.00 -10.80
CA SER A 49 7.46 -12.33 -12.20
C SER A 49 6.60 -11.45 -13.12
N GLY A 50 6.87 -11.52 -14.42
CA GLY A 50 6.05 -10.88 -15.45
C GLY A 50 6.34 -9.40 -15.66
N ALA A 51 5.43 -8.71 -16.37
CA ALA A 51 5.66 -7.35 -16.85
C ALA A 51 5.77 -6.29 -15.74
N ALA A 52 5.31 -6.60 -14.52
CA ALA A 52 5.32 -5.70 -13.37
C ALA A 52 6.34 -6.12 -12.27
N GLU A 53 7.22 -7.10 -12.53
CA GLU A 53 8.06 -7.75 -11.51
C GLU A 53 8.92 -6.79 -10.67
N GLN A 54 9.43 -5.71 -11.28
CA GLN A 54 10.30 -4.77 -10.59
C GLN A 54 9.57 -4.03 -9.47
N LEU A 55 8.26 -3.85 -9.57
CA LEU A 55 7.46 -3.26 -8.48
C LEU A 55 7.49 -4.14 -7.23
N GLY A 56 7.26 -5.46 -7.41
CA GLY A 56 7.33 -6.47 -6.35
C GLY A 56 8.71 -6.61 -5.74
N LEU A 57 9.71 -6.81 -6.59
CA LEU A 57 11.08 -7.03 -6.16
C LEU A 57 11.64 -5.82 -5.40
N GLN A 58 11.40 -4.60 -5.89
CA GLN A 58 11.92 -3.39 -5.26
C GLN A 58 11.25 -3.10 -3.92
N PHE A 59 9.91 -3.16 -3.84
CA PHE A 59 9.20 -2.96 -2.57
C PHE A 59 9.58 -4.01 -1.53
N HIS A 60 9.59 -5.30 -1.92
CA HIS A 60 9.95 -6.40 -1.03
C HIS A 60 11.36 -6.21 -0.47
N LEU A 61 12.33 -5.87 -1.33
CA LEU A 61 13.71 -5.62 -0.90
C LEU A 61 13.77 -4.49 0.15
N GLY A 62 13.04 -3.40 -0.07
CA GLY A 62 12.95 -2.29 0.88
C GLY A 62 12.46 -2.69 2.26
N ALA A 63 11.34 -3.43 2.30
CA ALA A 63 10.79 -3.94 3.55
C ALA A 63 11.71 -4.96 4.22
N GLN A 64 12.28 -5.88 3.44
CA GLN A 64 13.21 -6.90 3.92
C GLN A 64 14.46 -6.26 4.54
N LEU A 65 15.04 -5.24 3.91
CA LEU A 65 16.19 -4.50 4.45
C LEU A 65 15.93 -3.97 5.87
N PHE A 66 14.75 -3.36 6.09
CA PHE A 66 14.37 -2.86 7.40
C PHE A 66 14.18 -4.00 8.41
N PHE A 67 13.40 -5.02 8.05
CA PHE A 67 13.12 -6.14 8.95
C PHE A 67 14.37 -6.96 9.31
N GLU A 68 15.32 -7.12 8.39
CA GLU A 68 16.61 -7.76 8.68
C GLU A 68 17.40 -6.97 9.73
N GLN A 69 17.50 -5.64 9.59
CA GLN A 69 18.17 -4.78 10.57
C GLN A 69 17.48 -4.81 11.93
N LEU A 70 16.15 -4.84 11.94
CA LEU A 70 15.34 -4.96 13.16
C LEU A 70 15.56 -6.32 13.84
N ASN A 71 15.51 -7.41 13.08
CA ASN A 71 15.72 -8.77 13.57
C ASN A 71 17.14 -8.96 14.11
N ALA A 72 18.15 -8.37 13.49
CA ALA A 72 19.53 -8.38 13.98
C ALA A 72 19.68 -7.69 15.35
N LYS A 73 18.74 -6.80 15.71
CA LYS A 73 18.67 -6.11 17.01
C LYS A 73 17.74 -6.79 18.02
N GLY A 74 17.31 -8.03 17.75
CA GLY A 74 16.42 -8.80 18.63
C GLY A 74 14.93 -8.69 18.28
N GLY A 75 14.57 -8.03 17.18
CA GLY A 75 13.19 -7.94 16.71
C GLY A 75 12.34 -6.97 17.53
N VAL A 76 11.02 -7.21 17.58
CA VAL A 76 10.06 -6.40 18.35
C VAL A 76 9.53 -7.23 19.50
N HIS A 77 9.74 -6.75 20.74
CA HIS A 77 9.33 -7.48 21.94
C HIS A 77 9.89 -8.92 22.02
N GLY A 78 11.07 -9.14 21.45
CA GLY A 78 11.72 -10.46 21.34
C GLY A 78 11.26 -11.31 20.15
N ARG A 79 10.38 -10.79 19.28
CA ARG A 79 9.87 -11.48 18.10
C ARG A 79 10.58 -11.04 16.83
N ARG A 80 11.09 -11.99 16.08
CA ARG A 80 11.59 -11.77 14.72
C ARG A 80 10.42 -11.60 13.75
N ILE A 81 10.54 -10.66 12.83
CA ILE A 81 9.57 -10.47 11.75
C ILE A 81 9.98 -11.32 10.54
N GLU A 82 9.08 -12.15 10.06
CA GLU A 82 9.25 -12.95 8.84
C GLU A 82 8.28 -12.47 7.77
N LEU A 83 8.79 -12.10 6.60
CA LEU A 83 7.97 -11.69 5.46
C LEU A 83 7.92 -12.81 4.42
N LYS A 84 6.87 -13.63 4.47
CA LYS A 84 6.60 -14.64 3.45
C LYS A 84 6.09 -13.96 2.18
N ARG A 85 6.54 -14.44 1.03
CA ARG A 85 6.16 -13.88 -0.27
C ARG A 85 5.62 -14.95 -1.20
N LEU A 86 4.55 -14.64 -1.92
CA LEU A 86 4.00 -15.45 -3.00
C LEU A 86 3.84 -14.58 -4.24
N ASP A 87 4.20 -15.13 -5.39
CA ASP A 87 4.05 -14.45 -6.67
C ASP A 87 2.59 -14.49 -7.12
N ASP A 88 2.05 -13.34 -7.53
CA ASP A 88 0.77 -13.26 -8.24
C ASP A 88 0.90 -12.83 -9.69
N GLY A 89 2.09 -12.43 -10.16
CA GLY A 89 2.31 -11.96 -11.53
C GLY A 89 1.44 -10.75 -11.90
N TYR A 90 0.96 -10.00 -10.90
CA TYR A 90 0.00 -8.91 -11.05
C TYR A 90 -1.40 -9.37 -11.52
N GLU A 91 -1.76 -10.63 -11.26
CA GLU A 91 -3.06 -11.19 -11.63
C GLU A 91 -4.00 -11.38 -10.42
N PRO A 92 -5.25 -10.86 -10.48
CA PRO A 92 -6.21 -10.94 -9.37
C PRO A 92 -6.50 -12.36 -8.87
N ASP A 93 -6.65 -13.34 -9.78
CA ASP A 93 -7.01 -14.71 -9.41
C ASP A 93 -5.91 -15.39 -8.59
N ARG A 94 -4.65 -15.18 -8.97
CA ARG A 94 -3.49 -15.66 -8.19
C ARG A 94 -3.39 -14.94 -6.85
N CYS A 95 -3.64 -13.62 -6.82
CA CYS A 95 -3.67 -12.85 -5.58
C CYS A 95 -4.74 -13.39 -4.60
N VAL A 96 -5.93 -13.75 -5.08
CA VAL A 96 -6.98 -14.37 -4.27
C VAL A 96 -6.51 -15.70 -3.69
N ALA A 97 -5.88 -16.56 -4.49
CA ALA A 97 -5.33 -17.84 -4.02
C ALA A 97 -4.26 -17.63 -2.94
N ASN A 98 -3.29 -16.75 -3.19
CA ASN A 98 -2.22 -16.40 -2.24
C ASN A 98 -2.81 -15.84 -0.93
N THR A 99 -3.83 -14.98 -1.03
CA THR A 99 -4.49 -14.37 0.14
C THR A 99 -5.20 -15.41 1.00
N ARG A 100 -5.94 -16.34 0.39
CA ARG A 100 -6.56 -17.45 1.12
C ARG A 100 -5.53 -18.34 1.80
N GLN A 101 -4.41 -18.61 1.11
CA GLN A 101 -3.31 -19.37 1.69
C GLN A 101 -2.74 -18.65 2.93
N PHE A 102 -2.38 -17.37 2.83
CA PHE A 102 -1.84 -16.62 3.96
C PHE A 102 -2.81 -16.52 5.14
N ILE A 103 -4.11 -16.33 4.87
CA ILE A 103 -5.15 -16.34 5.90
C ILE A 103 -5.22 -17.72 6.58
N GLY A 104 -5.21 -18.81 5.80
CA GLY A 104 -5.21 -20.18 6.30
C GLY A 104 -3.96 -20.54 7.11
N GLU A 105 -2.80 -20.03 6.71
CA GLU A 105 -1.54 -20.12 7.47
C GLU A 105 -1.52 -19.23 8.73
N GLY A 106 -2.53 -18.38 8.92
CA GLY A 106 -2.67 -17.54 10.10
C GLY A 106 -1.66 -16.41 10.20
N VAL A 107 -1.14 -15.88 9.08
CA VAL A 107 -0.19 -14.74 9.10
C VAL A 107 -0.76 -13.56 9.89
N PHE A 108 0.07 -12.81 10.60
CA PHE A 108 -0.38 -11.71 11.44
C PHE A 108 -1.04 -10.60 10.61
N ALA A 109 -0.44 -10.22 9.48
CA ALA A 109 -0.96 -9.22 8.55
C ALA A 109 -0.60 -9.54 7.10
N LEU A 110 -1.41 -9.04 6.17
CA LEU A 110 -1.12 -8.99 4.75
C LEU A 110 -0.40 -7.67 4.47
N PHE A 111 0.88 -7.76 4.11
CA PHE A 111 1.80 -6.62 4.09
C PHE A 111 2.25 -6.33 2.66
N GLY A 112 2.13 -5.08 2.23
CA GLY A 112 2.80 -4.61 1.03
C GLY A 112 2.30 -5.27 -0.26
N TYR A 113 0.99 -5.56 -0.32
CA TYR A 113 0.37 -6.09 -1.55
C TYR A 113 0.50 -5.08 -2.67
N ILE A 114 0.85 -5.53 -3.88
CA ILE A 114 1.14 -4.63 -5.00
C ILE A 114 0.07 -4.74 -6.06
N GLY A 115 -0.53 -3.60 -6.38
CA GLY A 115 -1.50 -3.48 -7.46
C GLY A 115 -2.91 -3.18 -7.00
N THR A 116 -3.59 -2.31 -7.74
CA THR A 116 -5.02 -2.04 -7.50
C THR A 116 -5.90 -3.26 -7.82
N PRO A 117 -5.88 -3.87 -9.02
CA PRO A 117 -6.79 -4.97 -9.33
C PRO A 117 -6.59 -6.20 -8.41
N THR A 118 -5.37 -6.43 -7.94
CA THR A 118 -5.03 -7.49 -6.97
C THR A 118 -5.46 -7.12 -5.55
N SER A 119 -5.27 -5.87 -5.11
CA SER A 119 -5.65 -5.45 -3.75
C SER A 119 -7.15 -5.34 -3.55
N VAL A 120 -7.92 -4.89 -4.57
CA VAL A 120 -9.38 -4.74 -4.43
C VAL A 120 -10.10 -6.07 -4.24
N VAL A 121 -9.56 -7.17 -4.80
CA VAL A 121 -10.11 -8.52 -4.59
C VAL A 121 -9.61 -9.16 -3.29
N ALA A 122 -8.41 -8.78 -2.80
CA ALA A 122 -7.83 -9.31 -1.57
C ALA A 122 -8.41 -8.66 -0.30
N LEU A 123 -8.71 -7.35 -0.34
CA LEU A 123 -9.16 -6.60 0.83
C LEU A 123 -10.44 -7.16 1.48
N PRO A 124 -11.50 -7.55 0.73
CA PRO A 124 -12.67 -8.17 1.34
C PRO A 124 -12.34 -9.45 2.13
N LEU A 125 -11.46 -10.30 1.59
CA LEU A 125 -11.01 -11.53 2.25
C LEU A 125 -10.24 -11.22 3.55
N ALA A 126 -9.35 -10.23 3.51
CA ALA A 126 -8.61 -9.77 4.68
C ALA A 126 -9.56 -9.23 5.76
N THR A 127 -10.58 -8.48 5.36
CA THR A 127 -11.57 -7.85 6.24
C THR A 127 -12.44 -8.90 6.93
N GLU A 128 -12.95 -9.87 6.17
CA GLU A 128 -13.74 -10.98 6.69
C GLU A 128 -12.95 -11.80 7.72
N ALA A 129 -11.68 -12.09 7.40
CA ALA A 129 -10.77 -12.81 8.29
C ALA A 129 -10.18 -11.96 9.42
N LYS A 130 -10.52 -10.67 9.49
CA LYS A 130 -9.98 -9.69 10.45
C LYS A 130 -8.44 -9.66 10.47
N VAL A 131 -7.83 -9.74 9.28
CA VAL A 131 -6.38 -9.65 9.07
C VAL A 131 -6.04 -8.24 8.58
N PRO A 132 -5.14 -7.49 9.24
CA PRO A 132 -4.71 -6.19 8.76
C PRO A 132 -4.17 -6.27 7.34
N PHE A 133 -4.69 -5.42 6.46
CA PHE A 133 -4.23 -5.23 5.09
C PHE A 133 -3.40 -3.94 5.05
N PHE A 134 -2.09 -4.10 5.25
CA PHE A 134 -1.20 -3.01 5.61
C PHE A 134 -0.31 -2.58 4.44
N ALA A 135 -0.28 -1.26 4.22
CA ALA A 135 0.53 -0.56 3.22
C ALA A 135 0.46 -1.19 1.81
N PRO A 136 -0.74 -1.37 1.23
CA PRO A 136 -0.80 -1.77 -0.16
C PRO A 136 -0.12 -0.72 -1.04
N PHE A 137 0.70 -1.17 -1.99
CA PHE A 137 1.30 -0.34 -3.03
C PHE A 137 0.22 -0.02 -4.07
N SER A 138 -0.74 0.83 -3.68
CA SER A 138 -1.87 1.26 -4.49
C SER A 138 -2.49 2.55 -3.91
N GLY A 139 -2.64 3.56 -4.76
CA GLY A 139 -3.32 4.82 -4.45
C GLY A 139 -4.84 4.78 -4.62
N ALA A 140 -5.43 3.62 -4.93
CA ALA A 140 -6.82 3.56 -5.35
C ALA A 140 -7.81 3.95 -4.25
N GLU A 141 -8.82 4.75 -4.63
CA GLU A 141 -9.87 5.20 -3.73
C GLU A 141 -10.77 4.05 -3.25
N ALA A 142 -10.97 3.01 -4.08
CA ALA A 142 -11.72 1.81 -3.72
C ALA A 142 -11.13 1.01 -2.53
N LEU A 143 -9.87 1.27 -2.16
CA LEU A 143 -9.24 0.68 -0.96
C LEU A 143 -9.37 1.57 0.29
N ARG A 144 -9.89 2.79 0.13
CA ARG A 144 -10.00 3.84 1.16
C ARG A 144 -11.46 4.14 1.50
N THR A 145 -12.35 4.02 0.51
CA THR A 145 -13.77 4.35 0.59
C THR A 145 -14.64 3.17 0.09
N PRO A 146 -15.68 2.75 0.84
CA PRO A 146 -16.01 3.19 2.19
C PRO A 146 -14.89 2.86 3.19
N PHE A 147 -14.86 3.59 4.32
CA PHE A 147 -13.84 3.37 5.34
C PHE A 147 -13.81 1.91 5.78
N ASN A 148 -12.62 1.31 5.73
CA ASN A 148 -12.37 -0.04 6.19
C ASN A 148 -11.26 -0.03 7.23
N ARG A 149 -11.60 -0.40 8.46
CA ARG A 149 -10.68 -0.40 9.59
C ARG A 149 -9.47 -1.34 9.41
N TYR A 150 -9.58 -2.40 8.59
CA TYR A 150 -8.46 -3.30 8.33
C TYR A 150 -7.54 -2.82 7.21
N ALA A 151 -7.95 -1.85 6.39
CA ALA A 151 -7.11 -1.28 5.35
C ALA A 151 -6.30 -0.10 5.92
N ILE A 152 -4.97 -0.23 5.96
CA ILE A 152 -4.08 0.83 6.44
C ILE A 152 -3.14 1.26 5.32
N HIS A 153 -3.24 2.52 4.92
CA HIS A 153 -2.44 3.12 3.84
C HIS A 153 -1.37 4.04 4.43
N VAL A 154 -0.12 3.88 4.01
CA VAL A 154 0.97 4.80 4.39
C VAL A 154 1.14 5.90 3.34
N ARG A 155 0.94 5.58 2.07
CA ARG A 155 1.07 6.48 0.92
C ARG A 155 -0.14 7.39 0.68
N ALA A 156 0.08 8.46 -0.08
CA ALA A 156 -0.98 9.29 -0.65
C ALA A 156 -1.84 8.53 -1.67
N SER A 157 -3.04 9.06 -1.96
CA SER A 157 -3.96 8.47 -2.95
C SER A 157 -3.59 8.84 -4.39
N TYR A 158 -4.10 8.08 -5.36
CA TYR A 158 -4.01 8.48 -6.77
C TYR A 158 -4.75 9.80 -7.02
N PHE A 159 -5.80 10.12 -6.26
CA PHE A 159 -6.46 11.42 -6.37
C PHE A 159 -5.58 12.58 -5.91
N ASP A 160 -4.79 12.39 -4.85
CA ASP A 160 -3.78 13.38 -4.44
C ASP A 160 -2.71 13.56 -5.52
N GLU A 161 -2.23 12.45 -6.10
CA GLU A 161 -1.23 12.45 -7.17
C GLU A 161 -1.73 13.13 -8.45
N THR A 162 -2.90 12.74 -8.96
CA THR A 162 -3.47 13.30 -10.18
C THR A 162 -3.88 14.76 -10.01
N ALA A 163 -4.35 15.16 -8.82
CA ALA A 163 -4.59 16.57 -8.51
C ALA A 163 -3.30 17.39 -8.54
N ALA A 164 -2.18 16.84 -8.04
CA ALA A 164 -0.87 17.49 -8.13
C ALA A 164 -0.38 17.63 -9.57
N ILE A 165 -0.51 16.58 -10.37
CA ILE A 165 -0.14 16.59 -11.79
C ILE A 165 -0.97 17.62 -12.57
N VAL A 166 -2.30 17.58 -12.43
CA VAL A 166 -3.20 18.51 -13.15
C VAL A 166 -2.95 19.95 -12.74
N ARG A 167 -2.76 20.21 -11.44
CA ARG A 167 -2.40 21.55 -10.95
C ARG A 167 -1.08 22.04 -11.58
N GLN A 168 -0.03 21.22 -11.59
CA GLN A 168 1.26 21.60 -12.20
C GLN A 168 1.10 21.94 -13.68
N LEU A 169 0.41 21.08 -14.44
CA LEU A 169 0.20 21.27 -15.88
C LEU A 169 -0.58 22.57 -16.16
N THR A 170 -1.69 22.77 -15.45
CA THR A 170 -2.55 23.93 -15.69
C THR A 170 -1.92 25.25 -15.23
N GLN A 171 -1.10 25.24 -14.19
CA GLN A 171 -0.35 26.42 -13.73
C GLN A 171 0.66 26.91 -14.78
N VAL A 172 1.22 26.02 -15.59
CA VAL A 172 2.10 26.39 -16.72
C VAL A 172 1.35 26.62 -18.03
N GLY A 173 0.02 26.74 -17.97
CA GLY A 173 -0.81 27.10 -19.12
C GLY A 173 -1.23 25.94 -20.02
N ILE A 174 -0.94 24.68 -19.66
CA ILE A 174 -1.36 23.50 -20.43
C ILE A 174 -2.86 23.27 -20.24
N LYS A 175 -3.60 23.12 -21.34
CA LYS A 175 -5.06 22.95 -21.34
C LYS A 175 -5.53 21.64 -21.95
N ARG A 176 -4.80 21.09 -22.93
CA ARG A 176 -5.17 19.83 -23.59
C ARG A 176 -4.45 18.66 -22.94
N ILE A 177 -5.04 18.12 -21.87
CA ILE A 177 -4.48 17.00 -21.11
C ILE A 177 -5.21 15.71 -21.53
N SER A 178 -4.48 14.73 -22.05
CA SER A 178 -5.03 13.40 -22.38
C SER A 178 -4.57 12.34 -21.40
N VAL A 179 -5.28 11.21 -21.34
CA VAL A 179 -5.00 10.13 -20.38
C VAL A 179 -4.76 8.81 -21.08
N PHE A 180 -3.58 8.22 -20.86
CA PHE A 180 -3.26 6.85 -21.22
C PHE A 180 -3.37 5.98 -19.97
N TYR A 181 -4.17 4.92 -19.98
CA TYR A 181 -4.42 4.15 -18.75
C TYR A 181 -4.58 2.65 -18.98
N GLN A 182 -4.26 1.85 -17.96
CA GLN A 182 -4.50 0.41 -17.97
C GLN A 182 -6.01 0.10 -17.96
N ASN A 183 -6.48 -0.84 -18.77
CA ASN A 183 -7.90 -1.16 -18.90
C ASN A 183 -8.47 -2.01 -17.75
N ASP A 184 -8.29 -1.55 -16.51
CA ASP A 184 -8.85 -2.21 -15.32
C ASP A 184 -9.09 -1.21 -14.19
N ALA A 185 -9.32 -1.72 -12.97
CA ALA A 185 -9.59 -0.91 -11.79
C ALA A 185 -8.47 0.11 -11.49
N TYR A 186 -7.20 -0.19 -11.80
CA TYR A 186 -6.10 0.74 -11.60
C TYR A 186 -6.23 1.95 -12.53
N GLY A 187 -6.26 1.71 -13.84
CA GLY A 187 -6.29 2.79 -14.80
C GLY A 187 -7.58 3.60 -14.74
N LYS A 188 -8.73 2.95 -14.50
CA LYS A 188 -10.02 3.64 -14.30
C LYS A 188 -10.00 4.58 -13.10
N THR A 189 -9.40 4.17 -11.98
CA THR A 189 -9.28 5.03 -10.79
C THR A 189 -8.37 6.24 -11.06
N GLY A 190 -7.25 6.06 -11.77
CA GLY A 190 -6.40 7.20 -12.13
C GLY A 190 -7.06 8.14 -13.15
N LEU A 191 -7.78 7.60 -14.14
CA LEU A 191 -8.59 8.40 -15.07
C LEU A 191 -9.66 9.22 -14.34
N GLU A 192 -10.34 8.62 -13.36
CA GLU A 192 -11.29 9.34 -12.51
C GLU A 192 -10.59 10.47 -11.75
N GLY A 193 -9.41 10.21 -11.19
CA GLY A 193 -8.62 11.23 -10.49
C GLY A 193 -8.23 12.42 -11.38
N VAL A 194 -7.79 12.16 -12.62
CA VAL A 194 -7.48 13.22 -13.60
C VAL A 194 -8.74 13.98 -13.97
N THR A 195 -9.81 13.26 -14.33
CA THR A 195 -11.10 13.84 -14.71
C THR A 195 -11.66 14.73 -13.60
N ARG A 196 -11.63 14.27 -12.35
CA ARG A 196 -12.07 15.05 -11.18
C ARG A 196 -11.28 16.34 -11.01
N ALA A 197 -9.96 16.28 -11.14
CA ALA A 197 -9.10 17.45 -11.01
C ALA A 197 -9.31 18.46 -12.15
N LEU A 198 -9.54 17.99 -13.38
CA LEU A 198 -9.87 18.84 -14.53
C LEU A 198 -11.25 19.47 -14.40
N LYS A 199 -12.26 18.73 -13.95
CA LYS A 199 -13.63 19.24 -13.74
C LYS A 199 -13.70 20.40 -12.77
N ALA A 200 -12.88 20.39 -11.72
CA ALA A 200 -12.74 21.52 -10.79
C ALA A 200 -12.26 22.82 -11.45
N LEU A 201 -11.70 22.73 -12.66
CA LEU A 201 -11.24 23.83 -13.50
C LEU A 201 -12.12 24.05 -14.74
N ASN A 202 -13.31 23.41 -14.80
CA ASN A 202 -14.18 23.38 -15.97
C ASN A 202 -13.50 22.81 -17.24
N MET A 203 -12.65 21.81 -17.05
CA MET A 203 -11.94 21.10 -18.11
C MET A 203 -12.28 19.61 -18.09
N GLU A 204 -12.03 18.93 -19.21
CA GLU A 204 -12.17 17.48 -19.36
C GLU A 204 -10.93 16.91 -20.05
N PRO A 205 -10.64 15.60 -19.96
CA PRO A 205 -9.60 14.98 -20.75
C PRO A 205 -9.81 15.22 -22.25
N ALA A 206 -8.78 15.72 -22.94
CA ALA A 206 -8.85 16.01 -24.37
C ALA A 206 -9.06 14.74 -25.22
N SER A 207 -8.52 13.62 -24.75
CA SER A 207 -8.74 12.29 -25.29
C SER A 207 -8.27 11.24 -24.28
N THR A 208 -8.64 9.98 -24.51
CA THR A 208 -8.17 8.86 -23.69
C THR A 208 -7.77 7.68 -24.56
N GLY A 209 -6.91 6.82 -24.03
CA GLY A 209 -6.49 5.58 -24.66
C GLY A 209 -6.14 4.54 -23.61
N THR A 210 -6.44 3.27 -23.89
CA THR A 210 -6.26 2.17 -22.95
C THR A 210 -5.16 1.21 -23.36
N VAL A 211 -4.61 0.47 -22.41
CA VAL A 211 -3.75 -0.71 -22.66
C VAL A 211 -4.18 -1.86 -21.77
N GLU A 212 -4.17 -3.08 -22.27
CA GLU A 212 -4.48 -4.25 -21.44
C GLU A 212 -3.36 -4.52 -20.44
N ARG A 213 -3.73 -4.91 -19.21
CA ARG A 213 -2.78 -5.23 -18.14
C ARG A 213 -1.77 -6.26 -18.64
N ASN A 214 -0.50 -6.09 -18.24
CA ASN A 214 0.61 -6.98 -18.62
C ASN A 214 0.93 -7.04 -20.13
N THR A 215 0.39 -6.14 -20.96
CA THR A 215 0.69 -6.01 -22.40
C THR A 215 1.44 -4.72 -22.72
N VAL A 216 1.89 -4.58 -23.98
CA VAL A 216 2.52 -3.37 -24.53
C VAL A 216 1.84 -2.88 -25.81
N ASP A 217 0.59 -3.31 -26.03
CA ASP A 217 -0.18 -3.03 -27.25
C ASP A 217 -0.79 -1.64 -27.21
N VAL A 218 0.02 -0.64 -27.55
CA VAL A 218 -0.30 0.79 -27.36
C VAL A 218 -0.68 1.54 -28.64
N ALA A 219 -0.68 0.88 -29.80
CA ALA A 219 -0.79 1.53 -31.10
C ALA A 219 -2.14 2.25 -31.31
N GLU A 220 -3.25 1.56 -31.03
CA GLU A 220 -4.59 2.16 -31.15
C GLU A 220 -4.80 3.27 -30.11
N SER A 221 -4.30 3.07 -28.89
CA SER A 221 -4.34 4.06 -27.82
C SER A 221 -3.58 5.34 -28.20
N LEU A 222 -2.41 5.19 -28.82
CA LEU A 222 -1.63 6.32 -29.31
C LEU A 222 -2.38 7.08 -30.39
N LYS A 223 -2.98 6.38 -31.36
CA LYS A 223 -3.78 7.00 -32.42
C LYS A 223 -4.96 7.78 -31.85
N SER A 224 -5.71 7.18 -30.92
CA SER A 224 -6.82 7.84 -30.22
C SER A 224 -6.35 9.10 -29.48
N ILE A 225 -5.23 8.99 -28.76
CA ILE A 225 -4.71 10.09 -27.95
C ILE A 225 -4.21 11.25 -28.81
N LEU A 226 -3.44 10.98 -29.87
CA LEU A 226 -2.91 12.04 -30.73
C LEU A 226 -3.99 12.76 -31.54
N ALA A 227 -5.12 12.10 -31.83
CA ALA A 227 -6.28 12.75 -32.45
C ALA A 227 -6.86 13.89 -31.58
N GLY A 228 -6.74 13.79 -30.26
CA GLY A 228 -7.11 14.84 -29.31
C GLY A 228 -6.15 16.04 -29.24
N ARG A 229 -5.06 16.01 -30.02
CA ARG A 229 -3.99 17.04 -30.05
C ARG A 229 -3.52 17.48 -28.65
N PRO A 230 -3.11 16.53 -27.77
CA PRO A 230 -2.69 16.85 -26.41
C PRO A 230 -1.47 17.77 -26.37
N GLU A 231 -1.38 18.54 -25.30
CA GLU A 231 -0.17 19.25 -24.85
C GLU A 231 0.55 18.47 -23.75
N ALA A 232 -0.20 17.65 -23.02
CA ALA A 232 0.32 16.72 -22.04
C ALA A 232 -0.47 15.41 -22.04
N ILE A 233 0.21 14.33 -21.68
CA ILE A 233 -0.38 13.00 -21.51
C ILE A 233 -0.04 12.53 -20.10
N VAL A 234 -1.08 12.21 -19.32
CA VAL A 234 -0.96 11.57 -18.00
C VAL A 234 -1.13 10.07 -18.19
N GLN A 235 -0.13 9.30 -17.75
CA GLN A 235 -0.06 7.86 -17.89
C GLN A 235 -0.35 7.18 -16.55
N ILE A 236 -1.34 6.28 -16.55
CA ILE A 236 -1.78 5.46 -15.42
C ILE A 236 -1.63 3.98 -15.80
N SER A 237 -0.38 3.51 -15.89
CA SER A 237 -0.04 2.12 -16.23
C SER A 237 1.31 1.74 -15.60
N ALA A 238 1.74 0.49 -15.76
CA ALA A 238 3.04 0.01 -15.29
C ALA A 238 4.19 0.42 -16.25
N TYR A 239 5.43 0.37 -15.77
CA TYR A 239 6.60 0.87 -16.49
C TYR A 239 6.74 0.36 -17.95
N LYS A 240 6.49 -0.93 -18.23
CA LYS A 240 6.66 -1.47 -19.59
C LYS A 240 5.70 -0.87 -20.61
N SER A 241 4.40 -0.83 -20.30
CA SER A 241 3.38 -0.25 -21.18
C SER A 241 3.55 1.26 -21.28
N CYS A 242 3.91 1.94 -20.18
CA CYS A 242 4.23 3.37 -20.22
C CYS A 242 5.43 3.66 -21.12
N ALA A 243 6.49 2.87 -21.03
CA ALA A 243 7.68 3.04 -21.87
C ALA A 243 7.40 2.77 -23.35
N ALA A 244 6.62 1.72 -23.66
CA ALA A 244 6.17 1.43 -25.02
C ALA A 244 5.38 2.62 -25.60
N PHE A 245 4.44 3.17 -24.83
CA PHE A 245 3.67 4.35 -25.23
C PHE A 245 4.56 5.58 -25.45
N ILE A 246 5.47 5.87 -24.52
CA ILE A 246 6.38 7.03 -24.60
C ILE A 246 7.24 6.94 -25.87
N ARG A 247 7.85 5.78 -26.14
CA ARG A 247 8.66 5.56 -27.35
C ARG A 247 7.83 5.76 -28.62
N ALA A 248 6.63 5.19 -28.65
CA ALA A 248 5.74 5.31 -29.80
C ALA A 248 5.28 6.77 -30.02
N ALA A 249 4.93 7.49 -28.94
CA ALA A 249 4.55 8.90 -29.00
C ALA A 249 5.70 9.78 -29.50
N ARG A 250 6.92 9.61 -28.97
CA ARG A 250 8.11 10.33 -29.46
C ARG A 250 8.40 10.03 -30.92
N LYS A 251 8.31 8.77 -31.35
CA LYS A 251 8.48 8.37 -32.75
C LYS A 251 7.43 9.00 -33.67
N ALA A 252 6.21 9.22 -33.17
CA ALA A 252 5.14 9.94 -33.85
C ALA A 252 5.30 11.48 -33.81
N GLY A 253 6.41 12.00 -33.26
CA GLY A 253 6.70 13.43 -33.21
C GLY A 253 6.06 14.17 -32.03
N PHE A 254 5.49 13.46 -31.04
CA PHE A 254 4.96 14.10 -29.84
C PHE A 254 6.10 14.67 -28.99
N ALA A 255 6.09 15.99 -28.82
CA ALA A 255 7.05 16.73 -28.00
C ALA A 255 6.41 17.35 -26.74
N GLY A 256 5.15 17.01 -26.45
CA GLY A 256 4.45 17.48 -25.26
C GLY A 256 4.90 16.79 -23.98
N ASN A 257 4.26 17.17 -22.87
CA ASN A 257 4.66 16.68 -21.56
C ASN A 257 4.13 15.27 -21.28
N LEU A 258 4.96 14.44 -20.66
CA LEU A 258 4.61 13.07 -20.28
C LEU A 258 4.68 12.96 -18.76
N TYR A 259 3.56 12.67 -18.11
CA TYR A 259 3.46 12.53 -16.66
C TYR A 259 3.02 11.13 -16.30
N ASN A 260 3.55 10.57 -15.23
CA ASN A 260 3.16 9.29 -14.68
C ASN A 260 2.80 9.44 -13.20
N VAL A 261 1.94 8.56 -12.70
CA VAL A 261 1.79 8.38 -11.25
C VAL A 261 2.84 7.42 -10.71
N SER A 262 3.14 7.53 -9.41
CA SER A 262 4.17 6.74 -8.70
C SER A 262 4.13 5.23 -8.94
N PHE A 263 2.93 4.63 -9.11
CA PHE A 263 2.77 3.20 -9.31
C PHE A 263 3.49 2.69 -10.57
N VAL A 264 3.81 3.57 -11.53
CA VAL A 264 4.59 3.20 -12.72
C VAL A 264 5.91 2.50 -12.36
N GLY A 265 6.50 2.84 -11.21
CA GLY A 265 7.83 2.36 -10.81
C GLY A 265 8.93 3.21 -11.44
N THR A 266 9.25 4.34 -10.82
CA THR A 266 10.16 5.37 -11.36
C THR A 266 11.48 4.83 -11.90
N GLN A 267 12.19 3.99 -11.12
CA GLN A 267 13.47 3.43 -11.55
C GLN A 267 13.28 2.40 -12.66
N ALA A 268 12.25 1.55 -12.58
CA ALA A 268 11.96 0.57 -13.62
C ALA A 268 11.58 1.24 -14.95
N LEU A 269 10.85 2.36 -14.90
CA LEU A 269 10.54 3.17 -16.08
C LEU A 269 11.79 3.83 -16.66
N LEU A 270 12.65 4.36 -15.80
CA LEU A 270 13.91 4.98 -16.21
C LEU A 270 14.84 3.96 -16.89
N ASP A 271 15.01 2.79 -16.28
CA ASP A 271 15.82 1.69 -16.81
C ASP A 271 15.24 1.18 -18.14
N GLU A 272 13.92 1.03 -18.22
CA GLU A 272 13.24 0.59 -19.43
C GLU A 272 13.40 1.61 -20.56
N LEU A 273 13.28 2.92 -20.30
CA LEU A 273 13.34 3.96 -21.32
C LEU A 273 14.77 4.32 -21.76
N GLY A 274 15.74 4.25 -20.84
CA GLY A 274 17.08 4.82 -21.06
C GLY A 274 17.01 6.29 -21.47
N LYS A 275 17.65 6.66 -22.58
CA LYS A 275 17.67 8.04 -23.09
C LYS A 275 16.29 8.64 -23.39
N ASP A 276 15.29 7.80 -23.68
CA ASP A 276 13.93 8.25 -24.00
C ASP A 276 13.16 8.72 -22.75
N ALA A 277 13.76 8.59 -21.56
CA ALA A 277 13.19 9.07 -20.29
C ALA A 277 13.22 10.59 -20.16
N ARG A 278 14.04 11.29 -20.96
CA ARG A 278 14.24 12.75 -20.85
C ARG A 278 12.93 13.53 -20.77
N GLY A 279 12.71 14.24 -19.66
CA GLY A 279 11.56 15.12 -19.50
C GLY A 279 10.27 14.39 -19.12
N VAL A 280 10.31 13.08 -18.89
CA VAL A 280 9.18 12.34 -18.31
C VAL A 280 9.09 12.69 -16.83
N ALA A 281 7.94 13.17 -16.40
CA ALA A 281 7.67 13.49 -15.02
C ALA A 281 6.94 12.33 -14.30
N VAL A 282 7.20 12.17 -13.01
CA VAL A 282 6.57 11.14 -12.17
C VAL A 282 6.18 11.76 -10.83
N SER A 283 4.94 11.60 -10.40
CA SER A 283 4.55 11.92 -9.02
C SER A 283 5.11 10.88 -8.06
N GLN A 284 5.64 11.34 -6.94
CA GLN A 284 6.25 10.52 -5.89
C GLN A 284 5.48 10.71 -4.60
N VAL A 285 5.35 9.62 -3.84
CA VAL A 285 4.65 9.61 -2.54
C VAL A 285 5.57 9.30 -1.37
N MET A 286 6.87 9.24 -1.64
CA MET A 286 7.92 9.07 -0.66
C MET A 286 8.99 10.15 -0.87
N PRO A 287 9.78 10.49 0.16
CA PRO A 287 10.88 11.42 0.01
C PRO A 287 11.92 10.93 -1.01
N PHE A 288 12.69 11.88 -1.54
CA PHE A 288 13.75 11.61 -2.52
C PHE A 288 14.78 10.58 -1.99
N PRO A 289 14.88 9.38 -2.58
CA PRO A 289 15.65 8.27 -2.02
C PRO A 289 17.13 8.26 -2.43
N TYR A 290 17.55 9.17 -3.31
CA TYR A 290 18.90 9.14 -3.90
C TYR A 290 19.91 10.08 -3.21
N SER A 291 19.51 10.78 -2.15
CA SER A 291 20.40 11.61 -1.34
C SER A 291 20.03 11.55 0.14
N PRO A 292 20.99 11.71 1.07
CA PRO A 292 20.71 11.69 2.52
C PRO A 292 20.18 13.05 3.01
N ALA A 293 19.38 13.76 2.20
CA ALA A 293 18.85 15.08 2.54
C ALA A 293 17.86 15.05 3.72
N THR A 294 17.28 13.88 3.99
CA THR A 294 16.48 13.61 5.18
C THR A 294 17.06 12.40 5.92
N SER A 295 16.83 12.31 7.23
CA SER A 295 17.29 11.17 8.03
C SER A 295 16.72 9.85 7.50
N LEU A 296 15.45 9.84 7.09
CA LEU A 296 14.82 8.67 6.49
C LEU A 296 15.54 8.19 5.22
N SER A 297 15.80 9.10 4.28
CA SER A 297 16.52 8.76 3.05
C SER A 297 17.95 8.33 3.34
N GLY A 298 18.61 8.94 4.34
CA GLY A 298 19.95 8.55 4.79
C GLY A 298 20.00 7.12 5.36
N GLU A 299 19.04 6.75 6.21
CA GLU A 299 18.87 5.39 6.75
C GLU A 299 18.65 4.38 5.63
N TYR A 300 17.71 4.65 4.72
CA TYR A 300 17.42 3.77 3.58
C TYR A 300 18.65 3.58 2.68
N LEU A 301 19.36 4.67 2.36
CA LEU A 301 20.58 4.61 1.57
C LEU A 301 21.67 3.77 2.25
N ALA A 302 21.82 3.87 3.57
CA ALA A 302 22.76 3.03 4.31
C ALA A 302 22.36 1.55 4.26
N ALA A 303 21.06 1.25 4.39
CA ALA A 303 20.53 -0.10 4.29
C ALA A 303 20.78 -0.72 2.91
N VAL A 304 20.53 0.04 1.84
CA VAL A 304 20.77 -0.42 0.46
C VAL A 304 22.26 -0.66 0.21
N ARG A 305 23.14 0.25 0.64
CA ARG A 305 24.61 0.09 0.47
C ARG A 305 25.16 -1.18 1.13
N ALA A 306 24.53 -1.64 2.21
CA ALA A 306 24.93 -2.88 2.88
C ALA A 306 24.60 -4.14 2.06
N LYS A 307 23.74 -4.06 1.03
CA LYS A 307 23.44 -5.14 0.09
C LYS A 307 24.09 -4.85 -1.26
N GLN A 308 25.15 -5.60 -1.57
CA GLN A 308 25.87 -5.47 -2.84
C GLN A 308 24.93 -5.61 -4.05
N GLY A 309 25.17 -4.80 -5.09
CA GLY A 309 24.44 -4.87 -6.37
C GLY A 309 23.02 -4.32 -6.34
N ARG A 310 22.62 -3.59 -5.29
CA ARG A 310 21.29 -2.96 -5.20
C ARG A 310 21.40 -1.43 -5.24
N ALA A 311 20.47 -0.79 -5.94
CA ALA A 311 20.37 0.66 -6.05
C ALA A 311 19.13 1.18 -5.29
N PRO A 312 19.21 2.37 -4.66
CA PRO A 312 18.06 2.99 -4.04
C PRO A 312 17.02 3.34 -5.11
N ASN A 313 15.74 3.25 -4.77
CA ASN A 313 14.64 3.62 -5.66
C ASN A 313 13.37 3.92 -4.85
N TYR A 314 12.36 4.50 -5.49
CA TYR A 314 11.12 4.91 -4.83
C TYR A 314 10.28 3.74 -4.30
N SER A 315 10.16 2.64 -5.05
CA SER A 315 9.40 1.47 -4.60
C SER A 315 10.05 0.81 -3.38
N GLY A 316 11.39 0.78 -3.33
CA GLY A 316 12.15 0.26 -2.21
C GLY A 316 12.09 1.15 -0.96
N ILE A 317 12.20 2.47 -1.09
CA ILE A 317 12.00 3.33 0.09
C ILE A 317 10.56 3.24 0.61
N GLU A 318 9.56 3.05 -0.26
CA GLU A 318 8.17 2.83 0.16
C GLU A 318 8.02 1.55 1.00
N GLY A 319 8.61 0.44 0.57
CA GLY A 319 8.66 -0.79 1.36
C GLY A 319 9.39 -0.62 2.70
N TYR A 320 10.49 0.13 2.71
CA TYR A 320 11.27 0.44 3.92
C TYR A 320 10.45 1.29 4.91
N VAL A 321 9.77 2.33 4.43
CA VAL A 321 8.88 3.19 5.22
C VAL A 321 7.69 2.40 5.75
N ALA A 322 7.07 1.54 4.92
CA ALA A 322 5.99 0.68 5.36
C ALA A 322 6.43 -0.23 6.52
N ALA A 323 7.59 -0.87 6.42
CA ALA A 323 8.15 -1.70 7.49
C ALA A 323 8.47 -0.90 8.76
N LYS A 324 8.95 0.34 8.62
CA LYS A 324 9.21 1.26 9.74
C LYS A 324 7.92 1.65 10.47
N VAL A 325 6.85 2.03 9.75
CA VAL A 325 5.54 2.35 10.35
C VAL A 325 4.91 1.12 10.99
N PHE A 326 5.00 -0.04 10.35
CA PHE A 326 4.50 -1.29 10.91
C PHE A 326 5.16 -1.61 12.25
N THR A 327 6.49 -1.46 12.30
CA THR A 327 7.29 -1.71 13.51
C THR A 327 6.97 -0.72 14.62
N GLU A 328 6.76 0.56 14.30
CA GLU A 328 6.32 1.55 15.27
C GLU A 328 4.97 1.19 15.90
N ALA A 329 4.01 0.75 15.08
CA ALA A 329 2.72 0.28 15.58
C ALA A 329 2.85 -0.96 16.47
N LEU A 330 3.72 -1.93 16.13
CA LEU A 330 4.02 -3.07 17.00
C LEU A 330 4.64 -2.65 18.34
N ASN A 331 5.56 -1.69 18.33
CA ASN A 331 6.16 -1.15 19.56
C ASN A 331 5.07 -0.56 20.47
N ARG A 332 4.19 0.26 19.91
CA ARG A 332 3.06 0.90 20.62
C ARG A 332 2.02 -0.09 21.13
N ALA A 333 1.75 -1.16 20.39
CA ALA A 333 0.80 -2.21 20.80
C ALA A 333 1.27 -3.03 22.01
N GLY A 334 2.59 -3.04 22.28
CA GLY A 334 3.18 -3.74 23.42
C GLY A 334 3.28 -5.27 23.24
N ARG A 335 3.69 -5.96 24.31
CA ARG A 335 4.00 -7.41 24.27
C ARG A 335 2.78 -8.31 24.06
N GLY A 336 1.62 -7.89 24.59
CA GLY A 336 0.33 -8.58 24.48
C GLY A 336 -0.33 -8.36 23.12
N LEU A 337 0.41 -8.66 22.06
CA LEU A 337 0.06 -8.30 20.70
C LEU A 337 -1.17 -9.09 20.20
N SER A 338 -2.11 -8.37 19.60
CA SER A 338 -3.21 -8.91 18.81
C SER A 338 -3.39 -8.04 17.56
N ARG A 339 -4.09 -8.56 16.54
CA ARG A 339 -4.39 -7.77 15.33
C ARG A 339 -5.20 -6.51 15.66
N GLU A 340 -6.16 -6.63 16.57
CA GLU A 340 -6.95 -5.50 17.06
C GLU A 340 -6.11 -4.49 17.84
N GLY A 341 -5.26 -4.96 18.76
CA GLY A 341 -4.34 -4.10 19.50
C GLY A 341 -3.36 -3.36 18.59
N PHE A 342 -2.90 -4.03 17.52
CA PHE A 342 -2.06 -3.43 16.49
C PHE A 342 -2.79 -2.33 15.70
N ILE A 343 -4.04 -2.57 15.27
CA ILE A 343 -4.83 -1.54 14.58
C ILE A 343 -5.10 -0.36 15.51
N ASN A 344 -5.48 -0.60 16.77
CA ASN A 344 -5.66 0.46 17.76
C ASN A 344 -4.37 1.28 17.99
N ALA A 345 -3.21 0.62 17.98
CA ALA A 345 -1.92 1.29 18.10
C ALA A 345 -1.63 2.19 16.88
N ILE A 346 -1.96 1.74 15.66
CA ILE A 346 -1.92 2.58 14.45
C ILE A 346 -2.85 3.77 14.60
N GLU A 347 -4.10 3.54 14.98
CA GLU A 347 -5.12 4.59 15.17
C GLU A 347 -4.72 5.62 16.23
N GLY A 348 -3.75 5.32 17.10
CA GLY A 348 -3.16 6.23 18.08
C GLY A 348 -1.92 7.00 17.62
N ILE A 349 -1.38 6.73 16.43
CA ILE A 349 -0.22 7.45 15.89
C ILE A 349 -0.66 8.86 15.49
N ARG A 350 -0.07 9.88 16.13
CA ARG A 350 -0.25 11.29 15.81
C ARG A 350 1.08 11.96 15.54
N GLY A 351 1.16 12.71 14.44
CA GLY A 351 2.33 13.54 14.10
C GLY A 351 3.68 12.83 14.17
N LEU A 352 3.74 11.53 13.83
CA LEU A 352 4.98 10.77 13.87
C LEU A 352 5.87 11.22 12.72
N ASP A 353 7.00 11.85 13.02
CA ASP A 353 8.01 12.15 12.01
C ASP A 353 8.99 10.97 11.87
N LEU A 354 9.01 10.36 10.69
CA LEU A 354 9.93 9.25 10.36
C LEU A 354 11.32 9.73 9.91
N GLY A 355 11.63 11.01 10.11
CA GLY A 355 12.88 11.65 9.73
C GLY A 355 12.76 12.43 8.44
N GLY A 356 11.84 13.40 8.40
CA GLY A 356 11.48 14.19 7.23
C GLY A 356 10.27 13.65 6.46
N PHE A 357 9.52 12.72 7.05
CA PHE A 357 8.29 12.17 6.46
C PHE A 357 7.24 11.99 7.57
N PRO A 358 6.37 12.99 7.77
CA PRO A 358 5.34 12.90 8.79
C PRO A 358 4.25 11.92 8.38
N VAL A 359 3.84 11.07 9.32
CA VAL A 359 2.69 10.19 9.20
C VAL A 359 1.74 10.36 10.37
N ASP A 360 0.44 10.31 10.08
CA ASP A 360 -0.61 10.52 11.06
C ASP A 360 -1.85 9.68 10.70
N PHE A 361 -2.38 8.97 11.69
CA PHE A 361 -3.54 8.10 11.56
C PHE A 361 -4.64 8.52 12.54
N GLY A 362 -5.78 7.84 12.52
CA GLY A 362 -6.84 8.03 13.49
C GLY A 362 -7.95 6.98 13.34
N PRO A 363 -8.90 6.90 14.29
CA PRO A 363 -9.95 5.88 14.29
C PRO A 363 -10.79 5.81 12.99
N ASN A 364 -10.93 6.94 12.30
CA ASN A 364 -11.62 7.05 11.01
C ASN A 364 -10.70 7.59 9.90
N LYS A 365 -9.38 7.47 10.08
CA LYS A 365 -8.35 8.00 9.17
C LYS A 365 -7.20 7.01 9.05
N HIS A 366 -7.29 6.12 8.06
CA HIS A 366 -6.25 5.12 7.78
C HIS A 366 -5.39 5.47 6.56
N THR A 367 -5.22 6.76 6.27
CA THR A 367 -4.23 7.26 5.31
C THR A 367 -3.19 8.08 6.06
N GLY A 368 -1.98 7.51 6.16
CA GLY A 368 -0.87 8.02 6.98
C GLY A 368 -0.25 9.29 6.43
N SER A 369 -0.13 9.42 5.10
CA SER A 369 0.47 10.59 4.45
C SER A 369 -0.33 11.01 3.23
N ARG A 370 -0.28 12.31 2.93
CA ARG A 370 -0.76 12.91 1.67
C ARG A 370 0.39 13.56 0.90
N PHE A 371 1.64 13.20 1.23
CA PHE A 371 2.82 13.71 0.57
C PHE A 371 2.78 13.36 -0.92
N VAL A 372 2.93 14.38 -1.76
CA VAL A 372 3.12 14.23 -3.21
C VAL A 372 4.19 15.23 -3.64
N GLU A 373 5.23 14.74 -4.30
CA GLU A 373 6.25 15.53 -4.97
C GLU A 373 6.25 15.17 -6.47
N LEU A 374 6.66 16.08 -7.33
CA LEU A 374 6.88 15.79 -8.75
C LEU A 374 8.37 15.70 -9.02
N THR A 375 8.76 14.70 -9.78
CA THR A 375 10.16 14.49 -10.20
C THR A 375 10.25 14.38 -11.70
N LEU A 376 11.44 14.62 -12.23
CA LEU A 376 11.76 14.55 -13.64
C LEU A 376 12.84 13.50 -13.90
N LEU A 377 12.62 12.68 -14.92
CA LEU A 377 13.63 11.77 -15.46
C LEU A 377 14.52 12.51 -16.46
N THR A 378 15.83 12.34 -16.33
CA THR A 378 16.83 13.02 -17.17
C THR A 378 17.52 12.05 -18.13
N GLU A 379 18.05 12.59 -19.23
CA GLU A 379 18.74 11.80 -20.26
C GLU A 379 20.02 11.09 -19.76
N ASP A 380 20.62 11.59 -18.67
CA ASP A 380 21.77 10.98 -17.99
C ASP A 380 21.39 9.83 -17.06
N GLY A 381 20.15 9.33 -17.13
CA GLY A 381 19.70 8.19 -16.35
C GLY A 381 19.51 8.53 -14.87
N ARG A 382 19.08 9.75 -14.55
CA ARG A 382 18.84 10.20 -13.16
C ARG A 382 17.42 10.68 -12.94
N VAL A 383 17.06 10.75 -11.66
CA VAL A 383 15.84 11.40 -11.19
C VAL A 383 16.20 12.74 -10.55
N ARG A 384 15.47 13.79 -10.92
CA ARG A 384 15.61 15.15 -10.37
C ARG A 384 14.29 15.60 -9.74
N ARG A 385 14.37 16.53 -8.80
CA ARG A 385 13.23 17.21 -8.18
C ARG A 385 13.20 18.68 -8.59
#